data_AF-A0A524F7B5-F1
#
_entry.id   AF-A0A524F7B5-F1
#
_cell.length_a   1.000
_cell.length_b   1.000
_cell.length_c   1.000
_cell.angle_alpha   90.00
_cell.angle_beta   90.00
_cell.angle_gamma   90.00
#
_symmetry.space_group_name_H-M   'P 1'
#
loop_
_entity.id
_entity.type
_entity.pdbx_description
1 polymer ?
#
loop_
_entity_poly.entity_id
_entity_poly.type
_entity_poly.pdbx_seq_one_letter_code
_entity_poly.pdbx_strand_id
1 'polypeptide(L)'
;MTQVTEVSLHVKCPICGLEKDINVPAYVFESKQFGALKIQIPKGSVCAEHQFLIYVDTKGNIRSYETSDFHLPTAIKHEEKKALLKITDFVGMVGEFATLNVIHALLLDLPIYLVQTKFDPEMLEQMEKTINNTLTALLPGFFKNHNDLRIIDRKELYGFRQTDLILAIDQFGYILICPWEINKFEIEQEILEKVLKLDDFKQQKIIFQQLLTTFFRKLNYVGDLLLKQEVISIDDLKSEFKKTFMQKRVSNYEIELIKAVLTHRFKKDTSKIQQKAFNKLKESLW
;
A
#
# COMPACT_ATOMS: atom_id res chain seq x y z
N MET A 1 -8.21 20.14 -38.64
CA MET A 1 -8.88 18.83 -38.54
C MET A 1 -7.93 17.79 -39.07
N THR A 2 -7.08 17.22 -38.21
CA THR A 2 -6.20 16.11 -38.58
C THR A 2 -7.08 14.87 -38.76
N GLN A 3 -7.04 14.28 -39.95
CA GLN A 3 -7.72 13.00 -40.21
C GLN A 3 -7.11 11.96 -39.27
N VAL A 4 -7.93 11.37 -38.40
CA VAL A 4 -7.51 10.26 -37.55
C VAL A 4 -7.38 9.05 -38.48
N THR A 5 -6.14 8.72 -38.82
CA THR A 5 -5.83 7.48 -39.53
C THR A 5 -6.00 6.31 -38.55
N GLU A 6 -6.73 5.28 -38.95
CA GLU A 6 -6.98 4.07 -38.14
C GLU A 6 -6.27 2.86 -38.77
N VAL A 7 -5.74 1.99 -37.92
CA VAL A 7 -5.15 0.69 -38.29
C VAL A 7 -6.13 -0.39 -37.84
N SER A 8 -6.63 -1.18 -38.78
CA SER A 8 -7.50 -2.33 -38.48
C SER A 8 -6.66 -3.53 -38.04
N LEU A 9 -6.99 -4.10 -36.88
CA LEU A 9 -6.36 -5.29 -36.34
C LEU A 9 -7.38 -6.44 -36.29
N HIS A 10 -7.04 -7.56 -36.93
CA HIS A 10 -7.85 -8.77 -36.86
C HIS A 10 -7.57 -9.55 -35.57
N VAL A 11 -8.45 -9.46 -34.58
CA VAL A 11 -8.23 -10.00 -33.24
C VAL A 11 -9.09 -11.23 -32.99
N LYS A 12 -8.45 -12.33 -32.56
CA LYS A 12 -9.11 -13.54 -32.09
C LYS A 12 -9.16 -13.56 -30.57
N CYS A 13 -10.33 -13.79 -29.99
CA CYS A 13 -10.44 -14.04 -28.56
C CYS A 13 -9.71 -15.35 -28.21
N PRO A 14 -8.69 -15.34 -27.33
CA PRO A 14 -7.94 -16.54 -26.97
C PRO A 14 -8.76 -17.53 -26.12
N ILE A 15 -9.90 -17.11 -25.57
CA ILE A 15 -10.73 -17.93 -24.67
C ILE A 15 -11.87 -18.63 -25.43
N CYS A 16 -12.66 -17.90 -26.21
CA CYS A 16 -13.81 -18.47 -26.92
C CYS A 16 -13.61 -18.61 -28.44
N GLY A 17 -12.47 -18.14 -28.97
CA GLY A 17 -12.12 -18.26 -30.39
C GLY A 17 -12.87 -17.34 -31.34
N LEU A 18 -13.71 -16.43 -30.83
CA LEU A 18 -14.45 -15.47 -31.66
C LEU A 18 -13.52 -14.40 -32.23
N GLU A 19 -13.70 -14.06 -33.51
CA GLU A 19 -12.81 -13.18 -34.26
C GLU A 19 -13.54 -11.88 -34.63
N LYS A 20 -12.84 -10.74 -34.52
CA LYS A 20 -13.36 -9.45 -34.92
C LYS A 20 -12.24 -8.47 -35.26
N ASP A 21 -12.50 -7.61 -36.22
CA ASP A 21 -11.64 -6.48 -36.53
C ASP A 21 -11.87 -5.35 -35.54
N ILE A 22 -10.79 -4.81 -34.97
CA ILE A 22 -10.81 -3.61 -34.14
C ILE A 22 -10.00 -2.51 -34.80
N ASN A 23 -10.50 -1.29 -34.74
CA ASN A 23 -9.77 -0.13 -35.25
C ASN A 23 -8.98 0.52 -34.12
N VAL A 24 -7.67 0.64 -34.33
CA VAL A 24 -6.76 1.30 -33.39
C VAL A 24 -6.18 2.54 -34.07
N PRO A 25 -6.24 3.72 -33.44
CA PRO A 25 -5.67 4.93 -34.04
C PRO A 25 -4.18 4.78 -34.37
N ALA A 26 -3.76 5.24 -35.56
CA ALA A 26 -2.40 5.08 -36.07
C ALA A 26 -1.34 5.71 -35.15
N TYR A 27 -1.67 6.81 -34.47
CA TYR A 27 -0.76 7.48 -33.52
C TYR A 27 -0.32 6.56 -32.37
N VAL A 28 -1.09 5.52 -32.04
CA VAL A 28 -0.73 4.52 -31.02
C VAL A 28 0.55 3.80 -31.43
N PHE A 29 0.70 3.52 -32.73
CA PHE A 29 1.88 2.84 -33.30
C PHE A 29 3.07 3.78 -33.51
N GLU A 30 2.82 5.08 -33.73
CA GLU A 30 3.87 6.08 -33.97
C GLU A 30 4.74 6.36 -32.73
N SER A 31 4.20 6.12 -31.53
CA SER A 31 4.88 6.39 -30.26
C SER A 31 6.02 5.42 -29.90
N LYS A 32 6.16 4.29 -30.62
CA LYS A 32 7.19 3.26 -30.34
C LYS A 32 8.00 2.90 -31.58
N GLN A 33 9.30 3.18 -31.56
CA GLN A 33 10.23 2.84 -32.65
C GLN A 33 10.69 1.37 -32.63
N PHE A 34 10.57 0.66 -31.50
CA PHE A 34 10.98 -0.75 -31.36
C PHE A 34 10.10 -1.51 -30.34
N GLY A 35 10.00 -2.84 -30.50
CA GLY A 35 9.30 -3.74 -29.57
C GLY A 35 7.81 -3.95 -29.88
N ALA A 36 7.08 -4.54 -28.92
CA ALA A 36 5.64 -4.76 -29.01
C ALA A 36 4.85 -3.70 -28.23
N LEU A 37 3.69 -3.32 -28.78
CA LEU A 37 2.66 -2.48 -28.18
C LEU A 37 1.68 -3.36 -27.42
N LYS A 38 1.41 -3.02 -26.17
CA LYS A 38 0.44 -3.69 -25.32
C LYS A 38 -0.89 -2.98 -25.49
N ILE A 39 -1.90 -3.66 -26.01
CA ILE A 39 -3.26 -3.14 -26.20
C ILE A 39 -4.22 -3.96 -25.35
N GLN A 40 -5.03 -3.29 -24.53
CA GLN A 40 -6.08 -3.93 -23.74
C GLN A 40 -7.37 -4.01 -24.53
N ILE A 41 -7.88 -5.24 -24.68
CA ILE A 41 -9.16 -5.53 -25.33
C ILE A 41 -10.21 -5.70 -24.24
N PRO A 42 -11.13 -4.72 -24.07
CA PRO A 42 -12.18 -4.83 -23.08
C PRO A 42 -13.28 -5.80 -23.53
N LYS A 43 -14.11 -6.22 -22.56
CA LYS A 43 -15.32 -7.00 -22.83
C LYS A 43 -16.23 -6.26 -23.82
N GLY A 44 -16.86 -6.99 -24.72
CA GLY A 44 -17.73 -6.45 -25.77
C GLY A 44 -17.00 -5.97 -27.03
N SER A 45 -15.67 -5.76 -26.99
CA SER A 45 -14.92 -5.36 -28.17
C SER A 45 -14.84 -6.48 -29.19
N VAL A 46 -14.31 -7.65 -28.81
CA VAL A 46 -14.20 -8.84 -29.68
C VAL A 46 -15.32 -9.83 -29.36
N CYS A 47 -15.46 -10.24 -28.11
CA CYS A 47 -16.57 -11.09 -27.64
C CYS A 47 -17.24 -10.45 -26.42
N ALA A 48 -18.48 -10.85 -26.10
CA ALA A 48 -19.27 -10.24 -25.04
C ALA A 48 -18.64 -10.38 -23.64
N GLU A 49 -18.01 -11.53 -23.36
CA GLU A 49 -17.70 -11.94 -21.98
C GLU A 49 -16.23 -11.73 -21.57
N HIS A 50 -15.29 -11.75 -22.51
CA HIS A 50 -13.87 -11.84 -22.19
C HIS A 50 -13.10 -10.55 -22.45
N GLN A 51 -12.24 -10.20 -21.49
CA GLN A 51 -11.20 -9.20 -21.63
C GLN A 51 -9.84 -9.88 -21.71
N PHE A 52 -8.92 -9.31 -22.49
CA PHE A 52 -7.56 -9.84 -22.63
C PHE A 52 -6.63 -8.75 -23.16
N LEU A 53 -5.33 -9.02 -23.09
CA LEU A 53 -4.28 -8.16 -23.62
C LEU A 53 -3.73 -8.77 -24.90
N ILE A 54 -3.44 -7.92 -25.89
CA ILE A 54 -2.71 -8.31 -27.10
C ILE A 54 -1.40 -7.55 -27.20
N TYR A 55 -0.38 -8.23 -27.70
CA TYR A 55 0.91 -7.63 -28.02
C TYR A 55 1.03 -7.50 -29.52
N VAL A 56 1.06 -6.27 -30.02
CA VAL A 56 1.06 -5.94 -31.44
C VAL A 56 2.41 -5.35 -31.83
N ASP A 57 3.00 -5.80 -32.93
CA ASP A 57 4.22 -5.17 -33.42
C ASP A 57 3.96 -3.82 -34.09
N THR A 58 5.03 -3.09 -34.43
CA THR A 58 4.96 -1.79 -35.10
C THR A 58 4.35 -1.84 -36.50
N LYS A 59 4.11 -3.04 -37.05
CA LYS A 59 3.44 -3.26 -38.35
C LYS A 59 1.98 -3.69 -38.21
N GLY A 60 1.44 -3.74 -36.99
CA GLY A 60 0.05 -4.15 -36.75
C GLY A 60 -0.16 -5.66 -36.66
N ASN A 61 0.90 -6.48 -36.57
CA ASN A 61 0.73 -7.93 -36.41
C ASN A 61 0.67 -8.31 -34.93
N ILE A 62 -0.33 -9.11 -34.57
CA ILE A 62 -0.47 -9.65 -33.22
C ILE A 62 0.58 -10.75 -33.01
N ARG A 63 1.43 -10.60 -31.99
CA ARG A 63 2.52 -11.52 -31.64
C ARG A 63 2.16 -12.48 -30.52
N SER A 64 1.39 -12.02 -29.54
CA SER A 64 0.93 -12.86 -28.45
C SER A 64 -0.36 -12.31 -27.84
N TYR A 65 -1.05 -13.21 -27.15
CA TYR A 65 -2.22 -12.91 -26.34
C TYR A 65 -1.84 -13.17 -24.88
N GLU A 66 -2.33 -12.33 -23.98
CA GLU A 66 -2.23 -12.53 -22.54
C GLU A 66 -3.64 -12.41 -21.96
N THR A 67 -4.18 -13.54 -21.51
CA THR A 67 -5.43 -13.55 -20.75
C THR A 67 -5.11 -13.06 -19.35
N SER A 68 -5.66 -11.92 -18.97
CA SER A 68 -5.62 -11.50 -17.57
C SER A 68 -6.61 -12.37 -16.81
N ASP A 69 -6.13 -13.39 -16.11
CA ASP A 69 -6.90 -14.13 -15.11
C ASP A 69 -7.11 -13.27 -13.85
N PHE A 70 -7.59 -12.03 -14.01
CA PHE A 70 -8.36 -11.39 -12.95
C PHE A 70 -9.77 -11.98 -12.99
N HIS A 71 -9.87 -13.28 -12.71
CA HIS A 71 -11.07 -13.86 -12.17
C HIS A 71 -10.93 -13.76 -10.65
N LEU A 72 -11.63 -12.77 -10.05
CA LEU A 72 -12.20 -13.02 -8.73
C LEU A 72 -13.07 -14.28 -8.92
N PRO A 73 -12.78 -15.39 -8.25
CA PRO A 73 -13.45 -16.66 -8.52
C PRO A 73 -14.93 -16.54 -8.11
N THR A 74 -15.79 -16.22 -9.07
CA THR A 74 -17.23 -16.42 -8.98
C THR A 74 -17.52 -17.90 -9.14
N ALA A 75 -17.34 -18.65 -8.05
CA ALA A 75 -17.97 -19.92 -7.67
C ALA A 75 -17.00 -20.76 -6.82
N ILE A 76 -16.93 -20.47 -5.52
CA ILE A 76 -16.44 -21.44 -4.54
C ILE A 76 -17.62 -21.83 -3.66
N LYS A 77 -18.12 -23.04 -3.88
CA LYS A 77 -18.98 -23.73 -2.91
C LYS A 77 -18.19 -23.89 -1.61
N HIS A 78 -18.75 -23.36 -0.52
CA HIS A 78 -18.38 -23.51 0.89
C HIS A 78 -17.17 -24.40 1.22
N GLU A 79 -16.00 -23.77 1.31
CA GLU A 79 -15.26 -23.65 2.56
C GLU A 79 -14.81 -22.19 2.66
N GLU A 80 -15.18 -21.48 3.73
CA GLU A 80 -14.79 -20.08 3.97
C GLU A 80 -13.28 -19.96 4.26
N LYS A 81 -12.42 -20.31 3.30
CA LYS A 81 -11.05 -19.80 3.31
C LYS A 81 -11.16 -18.32 3.00
N LYS A 82 -11.06 -17.48 4.05
CA LYS A 82 -10.93 -16.03 3.94
C LYS A 82 -9.96 -15.74 2.79
N ALA A 83 -10.46 -15.20 1.68
CA ALA A 83 -9.61 -14.83 0.57
C ALA A 83 -8.62 -13.79 1.08
N LEU A 84 -7.33 -14.07 0.94
CA LEU A 84 -6.25 -13.16 1.31
C LEU A 84 -5.62 -12.64 0.03
N LEU A 85 -5.44 -11.33 -0.03
CA LEU A 85 -4.82 -10.62 -1.13
C LEU A 85 -3.29 -10.71 -0.97
N LYS A 86 -2.54 -10.96 -2.05
CA LYS A 86 -1.08 -10.83 -1.96
C LYS A 86 -0.72 -9.36 -1.78
N ILE A 87 0.37 -9.07 -1.09
CA ILE A 87 0.81 -7.68 -0.91
C ILE A 87 1.16 -7.04 -2.25
N THR A 88 1.67 -7.81 -3.20
CA THR A 88 1.90 -7.37 -4.59
C THR A 88 0.63 -6.88 -5.27
N ASP A 89 -0.50 -7.55 -5.02
CA ASP A 89 -1.78 -7.20 -5.63
C ASP A 89 -2.34 -5.94 -4.97
N PHE A 90 -2.17 -5.79 -3.65
CA PHE A 90 -2.51 -4.56 -2.94
C PHE A 90 -1.69 -3.37 -3.44
N VAL A 91 -0.37 -3.54 -3.62
CA VAL A 91 0.49 -2.52 -4.23
C VAL A 91 0.06 -2.21 -5.66
N GLY A 92 -0.33 -3.22 -6.45
CA GLY A 92 -0.87 -3.00 -7.80
C GLY A 92 -2.18 -2.20 -7.80
N MET A 93 -2.99 -2.33 -6.74
CA MET A 93 -4.28 -1.65 -6.61
C MET A 93 -4.14 -0.17 -6.23
N VAL A 94 -3.31 0.16 -5.23
CA VAL A 94 -3.20 1.55 -4.71
C VAL A 94 -1.84 2.20 -4.97
N GLY A 95 -0.87 1.48 -5.53
CA GLY A 95 0.48 1.96 -5.72
C GLY A 95 1.38 1.81 -4.47
N GLU A 96 2.68 1.86 -4.71
CA GLU A 96 3.71 1.66 -3.68
C GLU A 96 3.63 2.75 -2.60
N PHE A 97 3.55 4.02 -3.01
CA PHE A 97 3.52 5.16 -2.09
C PHE A 97 2.30 5.16 -1.17
N ALA A 98 1.12 4.82 -1.70
CA ALA A 98 -0.08 4.65 -0.87
C ALA A 98 0.08 3.47 0.09
N THR A 99 0.70 2.38 -0.36
CA THR A 99 0.97 1.22 0.49
C THR A 99 1.88 1.57 1.66
N LEU A 100 2.92 2.38 1.44
CA LEU A 100 3.78 2.88 2.54
C LEU A 100 2.97 3.68 3.57
N ASN A 101 2.05 4.54 3.12
CA ASN A 101 1.17 5.30 4.01
C ASN A 101 0.18 4.38 4.76
N VAL A 102 -0.35 3.34 4.11
CA VAL A 102 -1.20 2.33 4.76
C VAL A 102 -0.43 1.60 5.86
N ILE A 103 0.81 1.17 5.59
CA ILE A 103 1.66 0.56 6.62
C ILE A 103 1.89 1.53 7.78
N HIS A 104 2.18 2.80 7.48
CA HIS A 104 2.38 3.83 8.51
C HIS A 104 1.12 4.03 9.37
N ALA A 105 -0.06 4.15 8.75
CA ALA A 105 -1.34 4.26 9.45
C ALA A 105 -1.60 3.03 10.34
N LEU A 106 -1.29 1.83 9.85
CA LEU A 106 -1.42 0.59 10.61
C LEU A 106 -0.49 0.56 11.83
N LEU A 107 0.73 1.09 11.72
CA LEU A 107 1.65 1.21 12.85
C LEU A 107 1.09 2.16 13.93
N LEU A 108 0.57 3.31 13.50
CA LEU A 108 -0.01 4.32 14.38
C LEU A 108 -1.40 3.97 14.92
N ASP A 109 -2.02 2.92 14.38
CA ASP A 109 -3.41 2.55 14.65
C ASP A 109 -4.39 3.69 14.33
N LEU A 110 -4.28 4.26 13.14
CA LEU A 110 -5.15 5.34 12.67
C LEU A 110 -6.19 4.80 11.65
N PRO A 111 -7.40 5.39 11.60
CA PRO A 111 -8.40 5.03 10.59
C PRO A 111 -7.88 5.24 9.17
N ILE A 112 -8.17 4.27 8.30
CA ILE A 112 -7.79 4.29 6.88
C ILE A 112 -9.06 4.28 6.04
N TYR A 113 -9.16 5.23 5.11
CA TYR A 113 -10.28 5.37 4.20
C TYR A 113 -9.80 5.25 2.76
N LEU A 114 -10.42 4.35 2.00
CA LEU A 114 -10.25 4.25 0.56
C LEU A 114 -11.46 4.90 -0.11
N VAL A 115 -11.24 6.01 -0.81
CA VAL A 115 -12.28 6.83 -1.41
C VAL A 115 -12.57 6.33 -2.82
N GLN A 116 -13.79 5.88 -3.06
CA GLN A 116 -14.25 5.46 -4.38
C GLN A 116 -15.40 6.33 -4.88
N THR A 117 -15.53 6.37 -6.21
CA THR A 117 -16.52 7.21 -6.88
C THR A 117 -17.69 6.43 -7.45
N LYS A 118 -17.49 5.18 -7.91
CA LYS A 118 -18.53 4.35 -8.53
C LYS A 118 -18.17 2.87 -8.45
N PHE A 119 -18.78 2.15 -7.52
CA PHE A 119 -18.75 0.68 -7.49
C PHE A 119 -20.10 0.14 -7.00
N ASP A 120 -20.35 -1.11 -7.36
CA ASP A 120 -21.47 -1.88 -6.82
C ASP A 120 -21.26 -2.13 -5.31
N PRO A 121 -22.26 -1.85 -4.44
CA PRO A 121 -22.11 -2.00 -2.98
C PRO A 121 -21.66 -3.38 -2.52
N GLU A 122 -22.09 -4.46 -3.21
CA GLU A 122 -21.70 -5.82 -2.84
C GLU A 122 -20.21 -6.08 -3.13
N MET A 123 -19.70 -5.58 -4.26
CA MET A 123 -18.28 -5.62 -4.57
C MET A 123 -17.42 -4.82 -3.58
N LEU A 124 -17.94 -3.66 -3.11
CA LEU A 124 -17.26 -2.83 -2.12
C LEU A 124 -17.09 -3.58 -0.80
N GLU A 125 -18.17 -4.17 -0.29
CA GLU A 125 -18.14 -4.93 0.96
C GLU A 125 -17.16 -6.10 0.88
N GLN A 126 -17.18 -6.84 -0.23
CA GLN A 126 -16.25 -7.95 -0.44
C GLN A 126 -14.79 -7.48 -0.52
N MET A 127 -14.52 -6.36 -1.19
CA MET A 127 -13.19 -5.78 -1.30
C MET A 127 -12.69 -5.29 0.07
N GLU A 128 -13.52 -4.54 0.81
CA GLU A 128 -13.21 -4.08 2.16
C GLU A 128 -12.87 -5.27 3.07
N LYS A 129 -13.71 -6.30 3.08
CA LYS A 129 -13.49 -7.53 3.86
C LYS A 129 -12.20 -8.25 3.48
N THR A 130 -11.88 -8.30 2.18
CA THR A 130 -10.65 -8.96 1.68
C THR A 130 -9.41 -8.19 2.11
N ILE A 131 -9.43 -6.86 1.97
CA ILE A 131 -8.33 -6.00 2.40
C ILE A 131 -8.13 -6.11 3.91
N ASN A 132 -9.19 -5.95 4.70
CA ASN A 132 -9.09 -6.03 6.16
C ASN A 132 -8.60 -7.40 6.62
N ASN A 133 -9.12 -8.51 6.09
CA ASN A 133 -8.59 -9.84 6.41
C ASN A 133 -7.11 -9.98 6.08
N THR A 134 -6.66 -9.37 4.98
CA THR A 134 -5.25 -9.35 4.58
C THR A 134 -4.42 -8.54 5.56
N LEU A 135 -4.79 -7.29 5.84
CA LEU A 135 -4.07 -6.42 6.77
C LEU A 135 -4.00 -7.02 8.18
N THR A 136 -5.12 -7.55 8.70
CA THR A 136 -5.16 -8.27 9.99
C THR A 136 -4.24 -9.50 9.98
N ALA A 137 -4.19 -10.25 8.87
CA ALA A 137 -3.34 -11.43 8.77
C ALA A 137 -1.84 -11.09 8.75
N LEU A 138 -1.46 -9.90 8.28
CA LEU A 138 -0.08 -9.41 8.27
C LEU A 138 0.40 -8.92 9.63
N LEU A 139 -0.52 -8.51 10.49
CA LEU A 139 -0.18 -8.03 11.82
C LEU A 139 0.15 -9.21 12.77
N PRO A 140 1.17 -9.07 13.64
CA PRO A 140 1.44 -10.05 14.69
C PRO A 140 0.25 -10.23 15.63
N GLY A 141 0.12 -11.41 16.26
CA GLY A 141 -1.06 -11.76 17.06
C GLY A 141 -1.35 -10.86 18.29
N PHE A 142 -0.39 -10.04 18.72
CA PHE A 142 -0.56 -9.03 19.77
C PHE A 142 -1.12 -7.68 19.25
N PHE A 143 -1.43 -7.59 17.95
CA PHE A 143 -2.02 -6.41 17.28
C PHE A 143 -3.46 -6.63 16.80
N LYS A 144 -4.20 -7.53 17.45
CA LYS A 144 -5.56 -7.90 17.00
C LYS A 144 -6.58 -6.76 16.97
N ASN A 145 -6.26 -5.63 17.59
CA ASN A 145 -7.08 -4.42 17.55
C ASN A 145 -6.31 -3.38 16.74
N HIS A 146 -6.67 -3.26 15.47
CA HIS A 146 -6.30 -2.13 14.64
C HIS A 146 -7.58 -1.53 14.07
N ASN A 147 -7.53 -0.25 13.72
CA ASN A 147 -8.60 0.34 12.93
C ASN A 147 -8.70 -0.37 11.57
N ASP A 148 -9.91 -0.80 11.23
CA ASP A 148 -10.21 -1.37 9.93
C ASP A 148 -10.14 -0.28 8.85
N LEU A 149 -9.69 -0.67 7.67
CA LEU A 149 -9.84 0.13 6.48
C LEU A 149 -11.32 0.15 6.07
N ARG A 150 -11.83 1.33 5.76
CA ARG A 150 -13.20 1.51 5.25
C ARG A 150 -13.19 2.07 3.84
N ILE A 151 -14.09 1.58 3.00
CA ILE A 151 -14.32 2.18 1.69
C ILE A 151 -15.48 3.14 1.81
N ILE A 152 -15.28 4.39 1.39
CA ILE A 152 -16.28 5.46 1.50
C ILE A 152 -16.53 6.14 0.15
N ASP A 153 -17.71 6.74 0.00
CA ASP A 153 -17.99 7.61 -1.14
C ASP A 153 -17.21 8.93 -1.01
N ARG A 154 -16.81 9.50 -2.15
CA ARG A 154 -16.20 10.83 -2.21
C ARG A 154 -17.00 11.92 -1.50
N LYS A 155 -18.32 11.81 -1.40
CA LYS A 155 -19.17 12.75 -0.64
C LYS A 155 -18.92 12.68 0.86
N GLU A 156 -18.66 11.50 1.40
CA GLU A 156 -18.38 11.31 2.82
C GLU A 156 -17.03 11.95 3.19
N LEU A 157 -16.09 12.00 2.24
CA LEU A 157 -14.80 12.66 2.43
C LEU A 157 -14.94 14.13 2.86
N TYR A 158 -15.98 14.84 2.38
CA TYR A 158 -16.21 16.25 2.72
C TYR A 158 -16.52 16.48 4.20
N GLY A 159 -16.84 15.42 4.96
CA GLY A 159 -17.01 15.48 6.40
C GLY A 159 -15.69 15.57 7.17
N PHE A 160 -14.56 15.23 6.54
CA PHE A 160 -13.24 15.23 7.18
C PHE A 160 -12.48 16.54 6.94
N ARG A 161 -11.66 16.91 7.93
CA ARG A 161 -10.72 18.03 7.86
C ARG A 161 -9.32 17.52 7.58
N GLN A 162 -8.49 18.37 6.99
CA GLN A 162 -7.06 18.08 6.77
C GLN A 162 -6.28 17.85 8.07
N THR A 163 -6.81 18.31 9.21
CA THR A 163 -6.22 18.12 10.54
C THR A 163 -6.65 16.83 11.23
N ASP A 164 -7.59 16.08 10.65
CA ASP A 164 -8.07 14.85 11.27
C ASP A 164 -6.99 13.77 11.25
N LEU A 165 -6.91 12.98 12.32
CA LEU A 165 -5.92 11.92 12.47
C LEU A 165 -6.35 10.67 11.70
N ILE A 166 -6.46 10.78 10.38
CA ILE A 166 -6.91 9.73 9.47
C ILE A 166 -6.03 9.69 8.23
N LEU A 167 -6.00 8.54 7.57
CA LEU A 167 -5.47 8.43 6.22
C LEU A 167 -6.63 8.30 5.25
N ALA A 168 -6.73 9.18 4.26
CA ALA A 168 -7.66 9.02 3.14
C ALA A 168 -6.86 8.92 1.84
N ILE A 169 -7.13 7.87 1.06
CA ILE A 169 -6.48 7.58 -0.23
C ILE A 169 -7.57 7.39 -1.26
N ASP A 170 -7.41 7.92 -2.46
CA ASP A 170 -8.35 7.65 -3.55
C ASP A 170 -8.09 6.31 -4.27
N GLN A 171 -9.01 5.92 -5.13
CA GLN A 171 -8.91 4.70 -5.93
C GLN A 171 -7.69 4.62 -6.88
N PHE A 172 -6.95 5.72 -7.08
CA PHE A 172 -5.73 5.77 -7.90
C PHE A 172 -4.46 5.82 -7.05
N GLY A 173 -4.58 5.77 -5.72
CA GLY A 173 -3.43 5.84 -4.82
C GLY A 173 -3.02 7.25 -4.41
N TYR A 174 -3.77 8.29 -4.78
CA TYR A 174 -3.47 9.65 -4.35
C TYR A 174 -3.86 9.84 -2.89
N ILE A 175 -2.93 10.39 -2.11
CA ILE A 175 -3.17 10.74 -0.71
C ILE A 175 -4.03 12.01 -0.66
N LEU A 176 -5.22 11.90 -0.09
CA LEU A 176 -6.20 12.99 0.02
C LEU A 176 -6.13 13.70 1.39
N ILE A 177 -5.91 12.92 2.46
CA ILE A 177 -5.72 13.40 3.83
C ILE A 177 -4.64 12.54 4.48
N CYS A 178 -3.66 13.21 5.11
CA CYS A 178 -2.58 12.56 5.84
C CYS A 178 -2.03 13.51 6.92
N PRO A 179 -2.01 13.11 8.20
CA PRO A 179 -1.61 13.99 9.31
C PRO A 179 -0.09 14.01 9.56
N TRP A 180 0.71 13.28 8.77
CA TRP A 180 2.17 13.23 8.90
C TRP A 180 2.91 13.74 7.66
N GLU A 181 4.20 14.03 7.82
CA GLU A 181 5.07 14.43 6.71
C GLU A 181 5.31 13.24 5.77
N ILE A 182 4.92 13.38 4.51
CA ILE A 182 4.89 12.28 3.53
C ILE A 182 6.26 12.01 2.87
N ASN A 183 7.37 12.49 3.45
CA ASN A 183 8.71 12.43 2.85
C ASN A 183 9.67 11.46 3.54
N LYS A 184 9.24 10.72 4.56
CA LYS A 184 10.10 9.80 5.32
C LYS A 184 9.33 8.50 5.60
N PHE A 185 9.80 7.38 5.04
CA PHE A 185 9.21 6.04 5.19
C PHE A 185 10.28 4.95 5.28
N GLU A 186 11.42 5.21 5.92
CA GLU A 186 12.57 4.28 5.86
C GLU A 186 12.22 2.87 6.37
N ILE A 187 11.42 2.76 7.43
CA ILE A 187 11.03 1.49 8.05
C ILE A 187 9.95 0.80 7.22
N GLU A 188 8.93 1.53 6.78
CA GLU A 188 7.85 1.03 5.95
C GLU A 188 8.38 0.55 4.59
N GLN A 189 9.34 1.28 4.03
CA GLN A 189 10.03 0.91 2.79
C GLN A 189 10.87 -0.34 2.99
N GLU A 190 11.64 -0.44 4.08
CA GLU A 190 12.36 -1.69 4.40
C GLU A 190 11.42 -2.90 4.50
N ILE A 191 10.26 -2.72 5.15
CA ILE A 191 9.23 -3.76 5.26
C ILE A 191 8.73 -4.15 3.86
N LEU A 192 8.28 -3.16 3.08
CA LEU A 192 7.67 -3.39 1.79
C LEU A 192 8.65 -4.03 0.81
N GLU A 193 9.88 -3.51 0.69
CA GLU A 193 10.91 -4.05 -0.20
C GLU A 193 11.28 -5.50 0.11
N LYS A 194 11.38 -5.87 1.40
CA LYS A 194 11.69 -7.25 1.80
C LYS A 194 10.56 -8.21 1.49
N VAL A 195 9.33 -7.72 1.62
CA VAL A 195 8.11 -8.51 1.44
C VAL A 195 7.80 -8.70 -0.05
N LEU A 196 7.97 -7.67 -0.87
CA LEU A 196 7.73 -7.73 -2.31
C LEU A 196 8.72 -8.63 -3.07
N LYS A 197 9.84 -9.00 -2.44
CA LYS A 197 10.79 -10.00 -2.98
C LYS A 197 10.29 -11.44 -2.88
N LEU A 198 9.13 -11.67 -2.27
CA LEU A 198 8.57 -12.99 -2.01
C LEU A 198 7.30 -13.18 -2.83
N ASP A 199 7.18 -14.32 -3.50
CA ASP A 199 6.06 -14.61 -4.41
C ASP A 199 4.80 -15.16 -3.69
N ASP A 200 5.01 -15.70 -2.49
CA ASP A 200 4.00 -16.43 -1.71
C ASP A 200 3.52 -15.61 -0.50
N PHE A 201 2.20 -15.53 -0.31
CA PHE A 201 1.59 -14.76 0.76
C PHE A 201 1.99 -15.27 2.15
N LYS A 202 2.16 -16.58 2.35
CA LYS A 202 2.55 -17.13 3.65
C LYS A 202 3.96 -16.66 4.01
N GLN A 203 4.88 -16.64 3.06
CA GLN A 203 6.22 -16.07 3.28
C GLN A 203 6.19 -14.56 3.50
N GLN A 204 5.43 -13.82 2.67
CA GLN A 204 5.20 -12.37 2.83
C GLN A 204 4.73 -12.05 4.25
N LYS A 205 3.71 -12.75 4.72
CA LYS A 205 3.18 -12.63 6.08
C LYS A 205 4.25 -12.88 7.15
N ILE A 206 5.01 -13.97 7.06
CA ILE A 206 6.03 -14.31 8.05
C ILE A 206 7.07 -13.19 8.15
N ILE A 207 7.60 -12.73 7.01
CA ILE A 207 8.62 -11.67 7.00
C ILE A 207 8.05 -10.34 7.50
N PHE A 208 6.84 -9.97 7.07
CA PHE A 208 6.16 -8.76 7.55
C PHE A 208 5.99 -8.79 9.08
N GLN A 209 5.48 -9.90 9.63
CA GLN A 209 5.30 -10.08 11.07
C GLN A 209 6.63 -10.05 11.85
N GLN A 210 7.71 -10.62 11.31
CA GLN A 210 9.04 -10.60 11.93
C GLN A 210 9.62 -9.18 12.00
N LEU A 211 9.51 -8.41 10.92
CA LEU A 211 10.00 -7.03 10.87
C LEU A 211 9.21 -6.15 11.83
N LEU A 212 7.87 -6.27 11.84
CA LEU A 212 7.04 -5.58 12.83
C LEU A 212 7.40 -5.99 14.25
N THR A 213 7.53 -7.28 14.54
CA THR A 213 7.89 -7.75 15.89
C THR A 213 9.22 -7.15 16.34
N THR A 214 10.20 -7.04 15.43
CA THR A 214 11.49 -6.41 15.73
C THR A 214 11.35 -4.93 16.04
N PHE A 215 10.58 -4.19 15.24
CA PHE A 215 10.27 -2.78 15.49
C PHE A 215 9.55 -2.58 16.84
N PHE A 216 8.57 -3.42 17.15
CA PHE A 216 7.82 -3.33 18.40
C PHE A 216 8.62 -3.72 19.65
N ARG A 217 9.63 -4.58 19.52
CA ARG A 217 10.59 -4.80 20.61
C ARG A 217 11.33 -3.52 21.00
N LYS A 218 11.69 -2.69 20.01
CA LYS A 218 12.29 -1.37 20.26
C LYS A 218 11.30 -0.41 20.91
N LEU A 219 10.06 -0.39 20.43
CA LEU A 219 8.99 0.40 21.04
C LEU A 219 8.77 0.05 22.51
N ASN A 220 8.68 -1.24 22.84
CA ASN A 220 8.52 -1.69 24.22
C ASN A 220 9.71 -1.29 25.09
N TYR A 221 10.93 -1.45 24.57
CA TYR A 221 12.14 -1.01 25.27
C TYR A 221 12.12 0.50 25.56
N VAL A 222 11.74 1.35 24.59
CA VAL A 222 11.58 2.80 24.83
C VAL A 222 10.46 3.07 25.83
N GLY A 223 9.35 2.36 25.71
CA GLY A 223 8.22 2.44 26.64
C GLY A 223 8.64 2.15 28.09
N ASP A 224 9.52 1.17 28.30
CA ASP A 224 10.06 0.84 29.63
C ASP A 224 11.06 1.88 30.12
N LEU A 225 11.86 2.48 29.23
CA LEU A 225 12.76 3.57 29.58
C LEU A 225 12.00 4.82 30.04
N LEU A 226 10.88 5.16 29.40
CA LEU A 226 10.04 6.30 29.77
C LEU A 226 9.44 6.20 31.19
N LEU A 227 9.30 4.98 31.71
CA LEU A 227 8.87 4.74 33.09
C LEU A 227 10.00 4.93 34.11
N LYS A 228 11.25 4.72 33.70
CA LYS A 228 12.43 4.72 34.58
C LYS A 228 13.16 6.05 34.60
N GLN A 229 13.07 6.83 33.53
CA GLN A 229 13.84 8.05 33.33
C GLN A 229 12.93 9.26 33.19
N GLU A 230 13.36 10.40 33.72
CA GLU A 230 12.65 11.67 33.57
C GLU A 230 12.97 12.35 32.22
N VAL A 231 14.21 12.22 31.74
CA VAL A 231 14.65 12.79 30.46
C VAL A 231 15.50 11.75 29.72
N ILE A 232 15.22 11.55 28.44
CA ILE A 232 15.94 10.65 27.55
C ILE A 232 16.41 11.47 26.36
N SER A 233 17.71 11.60 26.15
CA SER A 233 18.17 12.29 24.94
C SER A 233 18.14 11.37 23.71
N ILE A 234 17.78 11.91 22.55
CA ILE A 234 17.71 11.16 21.28
C ILE A 234 19.05 10.49 20.95
N ASP A 235 20.19 11.15 21.21
CA ASP A 235 21.51 10.60 20.91
C ASP A 235 21.88 9.44 21.84
N ASP A 236 21.47 9.52 23.10
CA ASP A 236 21.68 8.42 24.05
C ASP A 236 20.79 7.25 23.67
N LEU A 237 19.54 7.51 23.27
CA LEU A 237 18.61 6.48 22.81
C LEU A 237 19.14 5.75 21.57
N LYS A 238 19.67 6.48 20.58
CA LYS A 238 20.34 5.87 19.42
C LYS A 238 21.54 5.02 19.82
N SER A 239 22.33 5.49 20.79
CA SER A 239 23.50 4.77 21.27
C SER A 239 23.12 3.47 21.99
N GLU A 240 22.07 3.51 22.82
CA GLU A 240 21.50 2.33 23.45
C GLU A 240 20.93 1.36 22.41
N PHE A 241 20.23 1.86 21.38
CA PHE A 241 19.71 0.99 20.32
C PHE A 241 20.82 0.24 19.57
N LYS A 242 21.92 0.92 19.24
CA LYS A 242 23.08 0.30 18.60
C LYS A 242 23.67 -0.83 19.45
N LYS A 243 23.70 -0.67 20.78
CA LYS A 243 24.20 -1.69 21.72
C LYS A 243 23.20 -2.83 21.89
N THR A 244 21.96 -2.53 22.27
CA THR A 244 20.93 -3.50 22.65
C THR A 244 20.40 -4.31 21.47
N PHE A 245 20.23 -3.68 20.30
CA PHE A 245 19.70 -4.32 19.09
C PHE A 245 20.78 -4.62 18.05
N MET A 246 22.06 -4.40 18.37
CA MET A 246 23.21 -4.60 17.46
C MET A 246 23.04 -3.91 16.10
N GLN A 247 22.32 -2.80 16.06
CA GLN A 247 22.07 -2.07 14.82
C GLN A 247 23.28 -1.21 14.46
N LYS A 248 23.68 -1.23 13.19
CA LYS A 248 24.77 -0.37 12.70
C LYS A 248 24.40 1.11 12.71
N ARG A 249 23.15 1.42 12.35
CA ARG A 249 22.62 2.78 12.23
C ARG A 249 21.20 2.82 12.78
N VAL A 250 20.86 3.96 13.37
CA VAL A 250 19.53 4.29 13.92
C VAL A 250 19.24 5.69 13.42
N SER A 251 18.24 5.83 12.56
CA SER A 251 17.92 7.12 11.94
C SER A 251 17.11 8.01 12.88
N ASN A 252 17.04 9.31 12.56
CA ASN A 252 16.11 10.21 13.26
C ASN A 252 14.66 9.78 13.00
N TYR A 253 14.39 9.33 11.76
CA TYR A 253 13.07 8.84 11.39
C TYR A 253 12.61 7.69 12.27
N GLU A 254 13.46 6.69 12.53
CA GLU A 254 13.12 5.57 13.40
C GLU A 254 12.70 6.04 14.81
N ILE A 255 13.40 7.02 15.38
CA ILE A 255 13.05 7.56 16.71
C ILE A 255 11.75 8.35 16.67
N GLU A 256 11.52 9.17 15.64
CA GLU A 256 10.28 9.93 15.48
C GLU A 256 9.08 9.02 15.24
N LEU A 257 9.23 7.97 14.43
CA LEU A 257 8.18 6.96 14.24
C LEU A 257 7.88 6.24 15.56
N ILE A 258 8.90 5.92 16.36
CA ILE A 258 8.69 5.34 17.69
C ILE A 258 7.88 6.29 18.58
N LYS A 259 8.24 7.58 18.62
CA LYS A 259 7.49 8.59 19.38
C LYS A 259 6.04 8.66 18.91
N ALA A 260 5.82 8.69 17.60
CA ALA A 260 4.49 8.75 17.01
C ALA A 260 3.64 7.52 17.38
N VAL A 261 4.18 6.31 17.27
CA VAL A 261 3.46 5.08 17.64
C VAL A 261 3.17 5.03 19.14
N LEU A 262 4.14 5.39 20.00
CA LEU A 262 3.91 5.45 21.46
C LEU A 262 2.80 6.46 21.81
N THR A 263 2.78 7.60 21.15
CA THR A 263 1.82 8.68 21.41
C THR A 263 0.43 8.33 20.87
N HIS A 264 0.33 7.93 19.60
CA HIS A 264 -0.97 7.72 18.94
C HIS A 264 -1.60 6.38 19.28
N ARG A 265 -0.83 5.29 19.22
CA ARG A 265 -1.35 3.94 19.49
C ARG A 265 -1.42 3.63 20.97
N PHE A 266 -0.34 3.86 21.69
CA PHE A 266 -0.23 3.46 23.11
C PHE A 266 -0.59 4.56 24.10
N LYS A 267 -0.94 5.77 23.63
CA LYS A 267 -1.32 6.93 24.46
C LYS A 267 -0.27 7.25 25.54
N LYS A 268 1.01 7.00 25.25
CA LYS A 268 2.13 7.27 26.15
C LYS A 268 2.67 8.67 25.89
N ASP A 269 2.98 9.41 26.96
CA ASP A 269 3.66 10.69 26.85
C ASP A 269 5.13 10.46 26.46
N THR A 270 5.53 11.09 25.35
CA THR A 270 6.88 11.03 24.79
C THR A 270 7.65 12.34 24.94
N SER A 271 7.10 13.33 25.66
CA SER A 271 7.72 14.64 25.94
C SER A 271 9.09 14.56 26.64
N LYS A 272 9.34 13.44 27.34
CA LYS A 272 10.62 13.11 27.97
C LYS A 272 11.75 12.83 26.97
N ILE A 273 11.43 12.53 25.71
CA ILE A 273 12.42 12.25 24.65
C ILE A 273 12.80 13.57 23.99
N GLN A 274 14.01 14.07 24.27
CA GLN A 274 14.43 15.42 23.90
C GLN A 274 15.75 15.43 23.13
N GLN A 275 15.98 16.47 22.30
CA GLN A 275 17.30 16.71 21.72
C GLN A 275 18.24 17.30 22.77
N LYS A 276 19.52 16.87 22.80
CA LYS A 276 20.52 17.34 23.78
C LYS A 276 20.67 18.88 23.82
N ALA A 277 20.41 19.58 22.72
CA ALA A 277 20.48 21.04 22.65
C ALA A 277 19.48 21.74 23.59
N PHE A 278 18.31 21.15 23.85
CA PHE A 278 17.32 21.73 24.76
C PHE A 278 17.70 21.58 26.24
N ASN A 279 18.44 20.52 26.60
CA ASN A 279 18.88 20.31 27.98
C ASN A 279 19.91 21.38 28.40
N LYS A 280 20.87 21.71 27.52
CA LYS A 280 21.85 22.78 27.79
C LYS A 280 21.22 24.16 27.92
N LEU A 281 20.18 24.47 27.15
CA LEU A 281 19.47 25.75 27.22
C LEU A 281 18.68 25.90 28.53
N LYS A 282 18.07 24.83 29.04
CA LYS A 282 17.44 24.83 30.36
C LYS A 282 18.47 25.01 31.49
N GLU A 283 19.63 24.37 31.37
CA GLU A 283 20.71 24.51 32.37
C GLU A 283 21.40 25.89 32.35
N SER A 284 21.26 26.66 31.26
CA SER A 284 21.87 28.00 31.13
C SER A 284 20.88 29.16 31.34
N LEU A 285 19.60 28.86 31.56
CA LEU A 285 18.54 29.82 31.89
C LEU A 285 18.14 29.81 33.38
N TRP A 286 18.88 29.07 34.21
CA TRP A 286 18.73 29.02 35.67
C TRP A 286 20.08 29.23 36.34
#